data_AF-A0A5C6YM75-F1
#
_entry.id   AF-A0A5C6YM75-F1
#
_cell.length_a   1.000
_cell.length_b   1.000
_cell.length_c   1.000
_cell.angle_alpha   90.00
_cell.angle_beta   90.00
_cell.angle_gamma   90.00
#
_symmetry.space_group_name_H-M   'P 1'
#
loop_
_entity.id
_entity.type
_entity.pdbx_description
1 polymer ?
#
loop_
_entity_poly.entity_id
_entity_poly.type
_entity_poly.pdbx_seq_one_letter_code
_entity_poly.pdbx_strand_id
1 'polypeptide(L)'
;MKRFNFEKNLLHQTQAVNITVSVFNNLDIAQAKGVDQQFLHPVNDFETGFGYITNIRNILERNGFDEKRNGRSNIINIMMETGTGTGTGTGKTFTKTIYARLIIKQTI
;
A
#
# COMPACT_ATOMS: atom_id res chain seq x y z
N MET A 1 -19.46 3.37 -31.01
CA MET A 1 -18.36 3.03 -30.08
C MET A 1 -18.95 2.44 -28.80
N LYS A 2 -18.68 1.17 -28.49
CA LYS A 2 -19.00 0.60 -27.17
C LYS A 2 -18.18 1.36 -26.13
N ARG A 3 -18.85 2.04 -25.19
CA ARG A 3 -18.21 2.77 -24.10
C ARG A 3 -17.30 1.82 -23.32
N PHE A 4 -16.06 2.24 -23.07
CA PHE A 4 -15.12 1.51 -22.23
C PHE A 4 -15.66 1.50 -20.79
N ASN A 5 -16.18 0.35 -20.35
CA ASN A 5 -16.63 0.18 -18.98
C ASN A 5 -15.43 -0.24 -18.13
N PHE A 6 -14.99 0.64 -17.24
CA PHE A 6 -13.99 0.27 -16.27
C PHE A 6 -14.59 -0.74 -15.31
N GLU A 7 -14.05 -1.96 -15.28
CA GLU A 7 -14.28 -2.88 -14.17
C GLU A 7 -13.83 -2.20 -12.88
N LYS A 8 -14.75 -2.14 -11.91
CA LYS A 8 -14.56 -1.51 -10.60
C LYS A 8 -14.77 -2.55 -9.52
N ASN A 9 -13.93 -2.47 -8.48
CA ASN A 9 -14.10 -3.19 -7.21
C ASN A 9 -14.07 -4.73 -7.35
N LEU A 10 -13.30 -5.25 -8.31
CA LEU A 10 -13.03 -6.68 -8.35
C LEU A 10 -12.36 -7.11 -7.04
N LEU A 11 -12.72 -8.29 -6.54
CA LEU A 11 -12.29 -8.78 -5.25
C LEU A 11 -10.76 -8.77 -5.11
N HIS A 12 -10.05 -9.29 -6.10
CA HIS A 12 -8.59 -9.33 -6.12
C HIS A 12 -7.95 -7.92 -6.13
N GLN A 13 -8.57 -6.94 -6.80
CA GLN A 13 -8.08 -5.53 -6.78
C GLN A 13 -8.26 -4.91 -5.40
N THR A 14 -9.41 -5.13 -4.78
CA THR A 14 -9.71 -4.63 -3.43
C THR A 14 -8.78 -5.29 -2.39
N GLN A 15 -8.53 -6.60 -2.52
CA GLN A 15 -7.60 -7.32 -1.67
C GLN A 15 -6.18 -6.76 -1.79
N ALA A 16 -5.68 -6.53 -3.01
CA ALA A 16 -4.35 -5.95 -3.22
C ALA A 16 -4.22 -4.54 -2.62
N VAL A 17 -5.24 -3.69 -2.78
CA VAL A 17 -5.26 -2.34 -2.15
C VAL A 17 -5.22 -2.48 -0.62
N ASN A 18 -6.08 -3.32 -0.05
CA ASN A 18 -6.18 -3.50 1.41
C ASN A 18 -4.87 -4.05 2.00
N ILE A 19 -4.26 -5.02 1.35
CA ILE A 19 -2.95 -5.58 1.73
C ILE A 19 -1.91 -4.45 1.76
N THR A 20 -1.84 -3.64 0.71
CA THR A 20 -0.84 -2.58 0.61
C THR A 20 -1.02 -1.51 1.67
N VAL A 21 -2.26 -1.09 1.92
CA VAL A 21 -2.57 -0.11 2.97
C VAL A 21 -2.25 -0.69 4.35
N SER A 22 -2.56 -1.95 4.60
CA SER A 22 -2.39 -2.59 5.91
C SER A 22 -0.95 -2.69 6.39
N VAL A 23 0.03 -2.65 5.47
CA VAL A 23 1.46 -2.53 5.82
C VAL A 23 1.74 -1.29 6.68
N PHE A 24 0.99 -0.21 6.44
CA PHE A 24 1.16 1.07 7.11
C PHE A 24 0.19 1.32 8.26
N ASN A 25 -0.59 0.30 8.67
CA ASN A 25 -1.53 0.44 9.79
C ASN A 25 -0.79 0.70 11.10
N ASN A 26 -1.29 1.65 11.89
CA ASN A 26 -0.78 1.99 13.22
C ASN A 26 0.73 2.30 13.23
N LEU A 27 1.25 2.85 12.13
CA LEU A 27 2.60 3.41 12.11
C LEU A 27 2.55 4.87 12.53
N ASP A 28 3.55 5.27 13.31
CA ASP A 28 3.72 6.67 13.67
C ASP A 28 4.11 7.48 12.43
N ILE A 29 3.42 8.61 12.29
CA ILE A 29 3.66 9.57 11.20
C ILE A 29 4.44 10.73 11.79
N ALA A 30 5.71 10.85 11.40
CA ALA A 30 6.51 12.02 11.70
C ALA A 30 6.11 13.14 10.75
N GLN A 31 5.48 14.19 11.30
CA GLN A 31 5.19 15.40 10.54
C GLN A 31 6.48 16.09 10.12
N ALA A 32 6.49 16.61 8.90
CA ALA A 32 7.60 17.41 8.41
C ALA A 32 7.75 18.67 9.30
N LYS A 33 8.97 19.03 9.66
CA LYS A 33 9.28 20.21 10.47
C LYS A 33 9.98 21.25 9.60
N GLY A 34 9.74 22.54 9.90
CA GLY A 34 10.43 23.66 9.27
C GLY A 34 9.55 24.48 8.33
N VAL A 35 10.16 25.48 7.68
CA VAL A 35 9.46 26.49 6.87
C VAL A 35 8.79 25.87 5.63
N ASP A 36 9.36 24.79 5.10
CA ASP A 36 8.88 24.09 3.91
C ASP A 36 7.96 22.90 4.21
N GLN A 37 7.52 22.74 5.46
CA GLN A 37 6.70 21.58 5.88
C GLN A 37 5.44 21.37 5.03
N GLN A 38 4.89 22.43 4.43
CA GLN A 38 3.72 22.40 3.55
C GLN A 38 4.00 21.76 2.16
N PHE A 39 5.26 21.67 1.76
CA PHE A 39 5.70 21.08 0.48
C PHE A 39 6.30 19.69 0.65
N LEU A 40 6.51 19.25 1.89
CA LEU A 40 7.12 17.97 2.21
C LEU A 40 6.05 16.96 2.60
N HIS A 41 6.21 15.74 2.10
CA HIS A 41 5.38 14.64 2.56
C HIS A 41 5.78 14.25 3.99
N PRO A 42 4.81 14.02 4.88
CA PRO A 42 5.06 13.36 6.16
C PRO A 42 5.78 12.05 5.93
N VAL A 43 6.75 11.77 6.80
CA VAL A 43 7.59 10.58 6.74
C VAL A 43 7.03 9.61 7.77
N ASN A 44 6.81 8.36 7.37
CA ASN A 44 6.48 7.34 8.35
C ASN A 44 7.77 6.99 9.10
N ASP A 45 7.70 6.92 10.42
CA ASP A 45 8.85 6.47 11.19
C ASP A 45 8.95 4.94 11.12
N PHE A 46 9.84 4.47 10.24
CA PHE A 46 10.10 3.04 10.04
C PHE A 46 11.27 2.53 10.88
N GLU A 47 12.04 3.41 11.49
CA GLU A 47 13.31 3.06 12.15
C GLU A 47 13.16 2.93 13.66
N THR A 48 12.23 3.66 14.28
CA THR A 48 12.07 3.65 15.74
C THR A 48 11.17 2.53 16.27
N GLY A 49 10.47 1.79 15.40
CA GLY A 49 9.47 0.80 15.81
C GLY A 49 9.44 -0.48 14.96
N PHE A 50 9.00 -1.58 15.59
CA PHE A 50 8.77 -2.86 14.91
C PHE A 50 7.43 -2.93 14.16
N GLY A 51 6.59 -1.90 14.22
CA GLY A 51 5.23 -1.91 13.66
C GLY A 51 5.20 -2.26 12.17
N TYR A 52 6.05 -1.64 11.37
CA TYR A 52 6.13 -1.91 9.93
C TYR A 52 6.53 -3.37 9.66
N ILE A 53 7.45 -3.89 10.48
CA ILE A 53 7.95 -5.25 10.37
C ILE A 53 6.88 -6.26 10.74
N THR A 54 6.20 -6.04 11.85
CA THR A 54 5.13 -6.89 12.36
C THR A 54 3.94 -6.91 11.42
N ASN A 55 3.55 -5.77 10.84
CA ASN A 55 2.46 -5.70 9.87
C ASN A 55 2.75 -6.58 8.64
N ILE A 56 3.94 -6.47 8.05
CA ILE A 56 4.34 -7.28 6.89
C ILE A 56 4.32 -8.77 7.25
N ARG A 57 4.90 -9.15 8.40
CA ARG A 57 4.91 -10.55 8.85
C ARG A 57 3.48 -11.09 8.98
N ASN A 58 2.60 -10.38 9.66
CA ASN A 58 1.21 -10.79 9.85
C ASN A 58 0.46 -10.92 8.51
N ILE A 59 0.73 -10.03 7.55
CA ILE A 59 0.14 -10.10 6.21
C ILE A 59 0.64 -11.34 5.47
N LEU A 60 1.94 -11.62 5.49
CA LEU A 60 2.52 -12.79 4.82
C LEU A 60 1.96 -14.09 5.40
N GLU A 61 1.95 -14.23 6.73
CA GLU A 61 1.38 -15.40 7.42
C GLU A 61 -0.10 -15.62 7.08
N ARG A 62 -0.91 -14.55 7.10
CA ARG A 62 -2.34 -14.63 6.76
C ARG A 62 -2.60 -15.02 5.30
N ASN A 63 -1.66 -14.71 4.41
CA ASN A 63 -1.75 -15.07 2.99
C ASN A 63 -1.00 -16.37 2.66
N GLY A 64 -0.49 -17.09 3.66
CA GLY A 64 0.16 -18.39 3.48
C GLY A 64 1.59 -18.34 2.93
N PHE A 65 2.27 -17.20 3.03
CA PHE A 65 3.67 -17.06 2.61
C PHE A 65 4.62 -17.34 3.79
N ASP A 66 5.54 -18.29 3.60
CA ASP A 66 6.61 -18.63 4.55
C ASP A 66 7.97 -18.16 4.02
N GLU A 67 8.06 -16.88 3.63
CA GLU A 67 9.27 -16.31 3.02
C GLU A 67 10.21 -15.65 4.01
N LYS A 68 11.51 -15.88 3.81
CA LYS A 68 12.59 -15.26 4.57
C LYS A 68 12.71 -13.79 4.19
N ARG A 69 12.24 -12.89 5.07
CA ARG A 69 12.24 -11.45 4.80
C ARG A 69 13.64 -10.82 4.89
N ASN A 70 13.93 -9.90 3.97
CA ASN A 70 14.97 -8.89 4.19
C ASN A 70 14.41 -7.73 5.04
N GLY A 71 14.72 -7.74 6.34
CA GLY A 71 14.23 -6.76 7.30
C GLY A 71 14.69 -5.31 7.05
N ARG A 72 15.66 -5.10 6.15
CA ARG A 72 16.21 -3.78 5.78
C ARG A 72 15.68 -3.24 4.45
N SER A 73 14.83 -3.99 3.75
CA SER A 73 14.25 -3.56 2.48
C SER A 73 12.96 -2.78 2.70
N ASN A 74 12.85 -1.63 2.00
CA ASN A 74 11.64 -0.81 1.92
C ASN A 74 10.80 -1.11 0.66
N ILE A 75 11.19 -2.13 -0.12
CA ILE A 75 10.50 -2.53 -1.34
C ILE A 75 9.40 -3.54 -0.99
N ILE A 76 8.17 -3.25 -1.43
CA ILE A 76 7.01 -4.13 -1.29
C ILE A 76 6.65 -4.65 -2.69
N ASN A 77 6.72 -5.97 -2.87
CA ASN A 77 6.34 -6.63 -4.12
C ASN A 77 4.92 -7.18 -4.00
N ILE A 78 4.10 -6.95 -5.02
CA ILE A 78 2.75 -7.49 -5.13
C ILE A 78 2.68 -8.27 -6.44
N MET A 79 2.51 -9.59 -6.33
CA MET A 79 2.35 -10.46 -7.48
C MET A 79 0.87 -10.64 -7.80
N MET A 80 0.53 -10.54 -9.08
CA MET A 80 -0.82 -10.81 -9.61
C MET A 80 -0.70 -11.54 -10.95
N GLU A 81 -1.63 -12.45 -11.22
CA GLU A 81 -1.66 -13.22 -12.47
C GLU A 81 -1.99 -12.32 -13.68
N THR A 82 -1.38 -12.61 -14.82
CA THR A 82 -1.69 -11.94 -16.08
C THR A 82 -3.11 -12.30 -16.52
N GLY A 83 -3.96 -11.30 -16.78
CA GLY A 83 -5.34 -11.48 -17.20
C GLY A 83 -6.35 -11.25 -16.07
N THR A 84 -5.95 -11.21 -14.80
CA THR A 84 -6.80 -10.76 -13.68
C THR A 84 -6.82 -9.23 -13.60
N GLY A 85 -6.81 -8.56 -14.75
CA GLY A 85 -6.74 -7.10 -14.89
C GLY A 85 -5.48 -6.55 -15.56
N THR A 86 -4.53 -7.33 -16.05
CA THR A 86 -3.33 -6.79 -16.74
C THR A 86 -3.66 -6.29 -18.14
N GLY A 87 -3.93 -4.99 -18.19
CA GLY A 87 -4.15 -4.15 -19.36
C GLY A 87 -4.51 -2.74 -18.86
N THR A 88 -5.23 -2.67 -17.72
CA THR A 88 -5.54 -1.42 -16.99
C THR A 88 -5.67 -1.59 -15.47
N GLY A 89 -5.58 -2.81 -14.93
CA GLY A 89 -5.91 -3.21 -13.55
C GLY A 89 -4.77 -3.14 -12.53
N THR A 90 -3.52 -3.37 -12.93
CA THR A 90 -2.34 -3.03 -12.09
C THR A 90 -2.31 -1.53 -11.86
N GLY A 91 -2.43 -0.74 -12.93
CA GLY A 91 -2.60 0.72 -12.85
C GLY A 91 -3.76 1.14 -11.95
N LYS A 92 -4.95 0.54 -12.09
CA LYS A 92 -6.09 0.83 -11.19
C LYS A 92 -5.82 0.49 -9.73
N THR A 93 -5.13 -0.62 -9.44
CA THR A 93 -4.79 -1.04 -8.08
C THR A 93 -3.74 -0.10 -7.47
N PHE A 94 -2.70 0.24 -8.22
CA PHE A 94 -1.70 1.24 -7.82
C PHE A 94 -2.34 2.62 -7.62
N THR A 95 -3.13 3.10 -8.56
CA THR A 95 -3.84 4.38 -8.46
C THR A 95 -4.78 4.39 -7.26
N LYS A 96 -5.60 3.35 -7.07
CA LYS A 96 -6.47 3.24 -5.88
C LYS A 96 -5.67 3.21 -4.58
N THR A 97 -4.52 2.55 -4.55
CA THR A 97 -3.65 2.50 -3.38
C THR A 97 -3.06 3.88 -3.06
N ILE A 98 -2.60 4.61 -4.08
CA ILE A 98 -2.13 5.99 -3.94
C ILE A 98 -3.26 6.89 -3.40
N TYR A 99 -4.46 6.79 -3.97
CA TYR A 99 -5.63 7.55 -3.49
C TYR A 99 -6.03 7.17 -2.06
N ALA A 100 -6.05 5.87 -1.73
CA ALA A 100 -6.38 5.41 -0.37
C ALA A 100 -5.37 5.96 0.65
N ARG A 101 -4.07 5.96 0.31
CA ARG A 101 -3.04 6.54 1.16
C ARG A 101 -3.16 8.07 1.28
N LEU A 102 -3.57 8.75 0.21
CA LEU A 102 -3.83 10.19 0.24
C LEU A 102 -5.01 10.55 1.15
N ILE A 103 -6.09 9.76 1.13
CA ILE A 103 -7.29 9.97 1.95
C ILE A 103 -7.00 9.72 3.43
N ILE A 104 -6.25 8.66 3.76
CA ILE A 104 -5.83 8.38 5.15
C ILE A 104 -5.07 9.57 5.73
N LYS A 105 -4.25 10.28 4.93
CA LYS A 105 -3.56 11.50 5.38
C LYS A 105 -4.48 12.69 5.66
N GLN A 106 -5.68 12.77 5.07
CA GLN A 106 -6.61 13.90 5.32
C GLN A 106 -7.53 13.65 6.52
N THR A 107 -7.57 12.42 7.04
CA THR A 107 -8.52 12.01 8.10
C THR A 107 -7.85 11.91 9.48
N ILE A 108 -6.51 12.07 9.53
CA ILE A 108 -5.68 12.12 10.75
C ILE A 108 -5.21 13.56 10.91
#